data_AF-A0A1F9C952-F1
#
_entry.id   AF-A0A1F9C952-F1
#
_cell.length_a   1.000
_cell.length_b   1.000
_cell.length_c   1.000
_cell.angle_alpha   90.00
_cell.angle_beta   90.00
_cell.angle_gamma   90.00
#
_symmetry.space_group_name_H-M   'P 1'
#
loop_
_entity.id
_entity.type
_entity.pdbx_description
1 polymer ?
#
loop_
_entity_poly.entity_id
_entity_poly.type
_entity_poly.pdbx_seq_one_letter_code
_entity_poly.pdbx_strand_id
1 'polypeptide(L)'
;MYLEHGSLETLYLRGMEASGPGTRERLARFLDGFRAKWGPGLPRQRNFLFPDPRKGSACKRHNLFLRWMVRGKDGIDLGIWTVLSPRELIVPLDTHMARMGRWMGLTHSRTPSFRVAEEITGAFRAVCPEDPVKFDFALTRIGILGKCTLRRSGECDFCAVARACARRKIPRRI
;
A
#
# COMPACT_ATOMS: atom_id res chain seq x y z
N MET A 1 -4.05 -11.93 -22.44
CA MET A 1 -4.48 -11.11 -21.29
C MET A 1 -4.78 -9.67 -21.69
N TYR A 2 -3.82 -8.81 -22.07
CA TYR A 2 -4.15 -7.50 -22.67
C TYR A 2 -4.98 -7.66 -23.95
N LEU A 3 -4.57 -8.56 -24.85
CA LEU A 3 -5.34 -8.89 -26.06
C LEU A 3 -6.68 -9.59 -25.80
N GLU A 4 -6.87 -10.21 -24.62
CA GLU A 4 -8.11 -10.94 -24.29
C GLU A 4 -9.13 -10.05 -23.58
N HIS A 5 -8.67 -8.99 -22.91
CA HIS A 5 -9.51 -8.12 -22.08
C HIS A 5 -9.56 -6.67 -22.57
N GLY A 6 -8.75 -6.30 -23.57
CA GLY A 6 -8.64 -4.95 -24.10
C GLY A 6 -7.84 -3.99 -23.20
N SER A 7 -7.95 -4.13 -21.87
CA SER A 7 -7.18 -3.34 -20.91
C SER A 7 -6.95 -4.10 -19.60
N LEU A 8 -5.99 -3.63 -18.81
CA LEU A 8 -5.77 -4.12 -17.45
C LEU A 8 -6.89 -3.67 -16.48
N GLU A 9 -7.54 -2.55 -16.78
CA GLU A 9 -8.67 -2.03 -16.01
C GLU A 9 -9.88 -2.96 -16.12
N THR A 10 -10.18 -3.42 -17.34
CA THR A 10 -11.24 -4.40 -17.62
C THR A 10 -10.96 -5.74 -16.95
N LEU A 11 -9.70 -6.19 -16.93
CA LEU A 11 -9.32 -7.39 -16.20
C LEU A 11 -9.58 -7.24 -14.69
N TYR A 12 -9.28 -6.07 -14.13
CA TYR A 12 -9.56 -5.78 -12.72
C TYR A 12 -11.07 -5.81 -12.44
N LEU A 13 -11.89 -5.16 -13.27
CA LEU A 13 -13.36 -5.14 -13.18
C LEU A 13 -13.98 -6.54 -13.12
N ARG A 14 -13.56 -7.45 -14.01
CA ARG A 14 -14.08 -8.83 -14.02
C ARG A 14 -13.80 -9.58 -12.71
N GLY A 15 -12.69 -9.26 -12.05
CA GLY A 15 -12.39 -9.75 -10.71
C GLY A 15 -13.35 -9.24 -9.63
N MET A 16 -13.96 -8.06 -9.84
CA MET A 16 -14.96 -7.45 -8.95
C MET A 16 -16.34 -8.07 -9.11
N GLU A 17 -16.78 -8.31 -10.36
CA GLU A 17 -18.12 -8.84 -10.68
C GLU A 17 -18.34 -10.25 -10.11
N ALA A 18 -17.28 -11.03 -9.96
CA ALA A 18 -17.39 -12.44 -9.58
C ALA A 18 -17.72 -12.71 -8.09
N SER A 19 -17.52 -11.79 -7.12
CA SER A 19 -18.03 -11.90 -5.71
C SER A 19 -17.70 -10.69 -4.81
N GLY A 20 -18.61 -10.35 -3.88
CA GLY A 20 -18.40 -10.06 -2.43
C GLY A 20 -17.50 -8.88 -1.96
N PRO A 21 -17.76 -8.29 -0.77
CA PRO A 21 -17.04 -7.11 -0.30
C PRO A 21 -15.60 -7.42 0.16
N GLY A 22 -14.60 -6.75 -0.43
CA GLY A 22 -13.25 -6.65 0.15
C GLY A 22 -12.12 -6.39 -0.85
N THR A 23 -11.35 -5.31 -0.66
CA THR A 23 -10.23 -4.95 -1.55
C THR A 23 -9.17 -6.05 -1.66
N ARG A 24 -8.95 -6.82 -0.59
CA ARG A 24 -7.99 -7.94 -0.57
C ARG A 24 -8.30 -9.02 -1.60
N GLU A 25 -9.56 -9.45 -1.66
CA GLU A 25 -9.99 -10.52 -2.56
C GLU A 25 -10.01 -10.05 -4.01
N ARG A 26 -10.44 -8.81 -4.26
CA ARG A 26 -10.36 -8.19 -5.60
C ARG A 26 -8.94 -8.20 -6.13
N LEU A 27 -7.96 -7.80 -5.31
CA LEU A 27 -6.56 -7.87 -5.69
C LEU A 27 -6.09 -9.31 -5.90
N ALA A 28 -6.49 -10.25 -5.03
CA ALA A 28 -6.09 -11.65 -5.14
C ALA A 28 -6.48 -12.23 -6.51
N ARG A 29 -7.72 -11.98 -6.94
CA ARG A 29 -8.28 -12.45 -8.22
C ARG A 29 -7.66 -11.77 -9.43
N PHE A 30 -7.45 -10.46 -9.36
CA PHE A 30 -6.69 -9.75 -10.39
C PHE A 30 -5.35 -10.43 -10.64
N LEU A 31 -4.65 -10.81 -9.56
CA LEU A 31 -3.36 -11.51 -9.63
C LEU A 31 -3.48 -13.00 -10.00
N ASP A 32 -4.61 -13.66 -9.71
CA ASP A 32 -4.89 -15.02 -10.19
C ASP A 32 -4.93 -15.06 -11.73
N GLY A 33 -5.48 -14.04 -12.38
CA GLY A 33 -5.49 -13.94 -13.85
C GLY A 33 -4.08 -14.01 -14.45
N PHE A 34 -3.10 -13.33 -13.83
CA PHE A 34 -1.70 -13.45 -14.24
C PHE A 34 -1.11 -14.82 -13.88
N ARG A 35 -1.34 -15.30 -12.64
CA ARG A 35 -0.79 -16.59 -12.20
C ARG A 35 -1.25 -17.76 -13.06
N ALA A 36 -2.51 -17.76 -13.51
CA ALA A 36 -3.09 -18.81 -14.35
C ALA A 36 -2.42 -18.90 -15.73
N LYS A 37 -1.90 -17.79 -16.26
CA LYS A 37 -1.17 -17.76 -17.54
C LYS A 37 0.29 -18.18 -17.37
N TRP A 38 0.83 -18.17 -16.16
CA TRP A 38 2.18 -18.64 -15.86
C TRP A 38 2.20 -20.16 -15.65
N GLY A 39 2.98 -20.88 -16.46
CA GLY A 39 3.13 -22.33 -16.35
C GLY A 39 3.73 -22.79 -15.00
N PRO A 40 3.60 -24.08 -14.66
CA PRO A 40 4.01 -24.64 -13.37
C PRO A 40 5.54 -24.62 -13.15
N GLY A 41 6.34 -24.46 -14.21
CA GLY A 41 7.80 -24.57 -14.15
C GLY A 41 8.55 -23.41 -13.47
N LEU A 42 7.88 -22.30 -13.12
CA LEU A 42 8.51 -21.11 -12.54
C LEU A 42 7.77 -20.57 -11.31
N PRO A 43 7.52 -21.40 -10.27
CA PRO A 43 6.66 -21.01 -9.16
C PRO A 43 7.25 -19.86 -8.34
N ARG A 44 8.58 -19.79 -8.19
CA ARG A 44 9.26 -18.74 -7.43
C ARG A 44 9.13 -17.38 -8.11
N GLN A 45 9.42 -17.29 -9.40
CA GLN A 45 9.35 -16.08 -10.21
C GLN A 45 7.90 -15.59 -10.32
N ARG A 46 6.97 -16.51 -10.57
CA ARG A 46 5.53 -16.23 -10.59
C ARG A 46 5.06 -15.65 -9.26
N ASN A 47 5.33 -16.33 -8.14
CA ASN A 47 4.86 -15.88 -6.83
C ASN A 47 5.58 -14.62 -6.34
N PHE A 48 6.82 -14.40 -6.79
CA PHE A 48 7.49 -13.12 -6.61
C PHE A 48 6.74 -12.05 -7.39
N LEU A 49 6.58 -12.17 -8.70
CA LEU A 49 5.96 -11.14 -9.54
C LEU A 49 4.50 -10.90 -9.19
N PHE A 50 3.70 -11.94 -8.96
CA PHE A 50 2.26 -11.92 -8.68
C PHE A 50 1.96 -12.60 -7.33
N PRO A 51 2.30 -11.94 -6.21
CA PRO A 51 2.07 -12.50 -4.89
C PRO A 51 0.58 -12.68 -4.60
N ASP A 52 0.28 -13.54 -3.64
CA ASP A 52 -1.10 -13.76 -3.19
C ASP A 52 -1.34 -13.03 -1.86
N PRO A 53 -2.20 -12.00 -1.81
CA PRO A 53 -2.52 -11.31 -0.56
C PRO A 53 -3.23 -12.22 0.45
N ARG A 54 -3.90 -13.29 0.00
CA ARG A 54 -4.51 -14.32 0.87
C ARG A 54 -3.46 -15.11 1.66
N LYS A 55 -2.21 -15.16 1.14
CA LYS A 55 -1.06 -15.80 1.80
C LYS A 55 -0.21 -14.83 2.63
N GLY A 56 -0.75 -13.64 2.93
CA GLY A 56 -0.13 -12.68 3.83
C GLY A 56 0.87 -11.72 3.18
N SER A 57 1.13 -11.82 1.87
CA SER A 57 1.99 -10.85 1.19
C SER A 57 1.41 -9.44 1.29
N ALA A 58 2.23 -8.45 1.62
CA ALA A 58 1.82 -7.05 1.65
C ALA A 58 1.41 -6.49 0.28
N CYS A 59 1.73 -7.21 -0.81
CA CYS A 59 1.43 -6.84 -2.19
C CYS A 59 1.81 -5.39 -2.58
N LYS A 60 2.84 -4.80 -1.93
CA LYS A 60 3.29 -3.41 -2.11
C LYS A 60 3.26 -2.97 -3.57
N ARG A 61 3.88 -3.74 -4.48
CA ARG A 61 3.99 -3.41 -5.91
C ARG A 61 2.63 -3.20 -6.57
N HIS A 62 1.64 -4.05 -6.25
CA HIS A 62 0.32 -3.95 -6.86
C HIS A 62 -0.54 -2.89 -6.18
N ASN A 63 -0.39 -2.67 -4.87
CA ASN A 63 -1.03 -1.53 -4.21
C ASN A 63 -0.51 -0.20 -4.76
N LEU A 64 0.80 -0.10 -5.03
CA LEU A 64 1.40 1.09 -5.65
C LEU A 64 0.92 1.27 -7.09
N PHE A 65 0.88 0.19 -7.87
CA PHE A 65 0.32 0.20 -9.21
C PHE A 65 -1.14 0.70 -9.19
N LEU A 66 -2.01 0.12 -8.37
CA LEU A 66 -3.40 0.56 -8.26
C LEU A 66 -3.50 2.02 -7.82
N ARG A 67 -2.66 2.47 -6.88
CA ARG A 67 -2.60 3.87 -6.51
C ARG A 67 -2.27 4.77 -7.71
N TRP A 68 -1.24 4.46 -8.50
CA TRP A 68 -0.90 5.23 -9.69
C TRP A 68 -2.02 5.27 -10.72
N MET A 69 -2.68 4.13 -10.94
CA MET A 69 -3.72 4.05 -11.95
C MET A 69 -5.00 4.77 -11.53
N VAL A 70 -5.39 4.69 -10.25
CA VAL A 70 -6.70 5.14 -9.75
C VAL A 70 -6.67 6.54 -9.15
N ARG A 71 -5.62 6.89 -8.40
CA ARG A 71 -5.50 8.22 -7.76
C ARG A 71 -4.98 9.25 -8.77
N GLY A 72 -5.41 10.50 -8.65
CA GLY A 72 -4.98 11.60 -9.51
C GLY A 72 -6.08 12.07 -10.48
N LYS A 73 -5.75 12.86 -11.51
CA LYS A 73 -4.41 13.39 -11.88
C LYS A 73 -3.97 14.52 -10.95
N ASP A 74 -2.87 14.32 -10.20
CA ASP A 74 -2.39 15.29 -9.19
C ASP A 74 -0.89 15.64 -9.35
N GLY A 75 -0.29 15.31 -10.49
CA GLY A 75 1.15 15.50 -10.75
C GLY A 75 2.06 14.43 -10.13
N ILE A 76 1.50 13.47 -9.37
CA ILE A 76 2.21 12.33 -8.81
C ILE A 76 1.65 11.02 -9.38
N ASP A 77 0.34 10.85 -9.34
CA ASP A 77 -0.37 9.66 -9.78
C ASP A 77 -1.09 9.92 -11.14
N LEU A 78 -1.20 8.88 -11.98
CA LEU A 78 -1.69 8.99 -13.37
C LEU A 78 -3.22 9.20 -13.46
N GLY A 79 -3.99 8.61 -12.55
CA GLY A 79 -5.45 8.77 -12.47
C GLY A 79 -6.18 8.45 -13.77
N ILE A 80 -5.78 7.38 -14.46
CA ILE A 80 -6.38 6.96 -15.74
C ILE A 80 -7.41 5.83 -15.60
N TRP A 81 -7.53 5.24 -14.41
CA TRP A 81 -8.58 4.26 -14.10
C TRP A 81 -9.72 4.91 -13.34
N THR A 82 -10.93 4.57 -13.73
CA THR A 82 -12.21 5.08 -13.20
C THR A 82 -13.04 4.00 -12.51
N VAL A 83 -12.66 2.74 -12.67
CA VAL A 83 -13.38 1.57 -12.13
C VAL A 83 -13.26 1.39 -10.62
N LEU A 84 -12.40 2.17 -9.98
CA LEU A 84 -12.17 2.19 -8.54
C LEU A 84 -12.15 3.63 -8.07
N SER A 85 -12.55 3.83 -6.81
CA SER A 85 -12.32 5.09 -6.12
C SER A 85 -11.04 5.03 -5.26
N PRO A 86 -10.32 6.15 -5.06
CA PRO A 86 -9.20 6.22 -4.12
C PRO A 86 -9.55 5.71 -2.71
N ARG A 87 -10.82 5.84 -2.28
CA ARG A 87 -11.33 5.35 -0.98
C ARG A 87 -11.17 3.85 -0.76
N GLU A 88 -11.11 3.08 -1.86
CA GLU A 88 -11.01 1.62 -1.87
C GLU A 88 -9.56 1.12 -1.86
N LEU A 89 -8.59 2.00 -2.09
CA LEU A 89 -7.19 1.64 -2.20
C LEU A 89 -6.59 1.25 -0.85
N ILE A 90 -5.54 0.44 -0.91
CA ILE A 90 -4.71 0.04 0.23
C ILE A 90 -3.33 0.66 0.08
N VAL A 91 -2.74 1.13 1.18
CA VAL A 91 -1.40 1.74 1.15
C VAL A 91 -0.35 0.75 0.59
N PRO A 92 0.59 1.22 -0.25
CA PRO A 92 1.74 0.42 -0.64
C PRO A 92 2.72 0.29 0.53
N LEU A 93 2.62 -0.81 1.26
CA LEU A 93 3.40 -1.04 2.47
C LEU A 93 4.85 -1.42 2.15
N ASP A 94 5.75 -0.43 2.18
CA ASP A 94 7.20 -0.65 2.15
C ASP A 94 7.83 -0.58 3.55
N THR A 95 9.16 -0.66 3.61
CA THR A 95 9.91 -0.60 4.87
C THR A 95 9.77 0.75 5.57
N HIS A 96 9.63 1.85 4.83
CA HIS A 96 9.46 3.19 5.37
C HIS A 96 8.04 3.37 5.90
N MET A 97 7.02 2.94 5.16
CA MET A 97 5.63 3.00 5.58
C MET A 97 5.34 2.08 6.76
N ALA A 98 5.85 0.84 6.75
CA ALA A 98 5.70 -0.07 7.90
C ALA A 98 6.35 0.52 9.17
N ARG A 99 7.48 1.21 9.00
CA ARG A 99 8.20 1.88 10.08
C ARG A 99 7.44 3.10 10.61
N MET A 100 6.95 3.97 9.72
CA MET A 100 6.11 5.11 10.08
C MET A 100 4.81 4.67 10.76
N GLY A 101 4.16 3.63 10.26
CA GLY A 101 2.96 3.05 10.87
C GLY A 101 3.19 2.66 12.33
N ARG A 102 4.32 2.00 12.64
CA ARG A 102 4.67 1.67 14.03
C ARG A 102 5.01 2.87 14.89
N TRP A 103 5.64 3.91 14.33
CA TRP A 103 6.05 5.08 15.10
C TRP A 103 4.92 6.05 15.38
N MET A 104 3.93 6.08 14.49
CA MET A 104 2.71 6.85 14.65
C MET A 104 1.61 6.05 15.36
N GLY A 105 1.85 4.78 15.71
CA GLY A 105 0.88 3.94 16.42
C GLY A 105 -0.28 3.44 15.54
N LEU A 106 -0.13 3.46 14.22
CA LEU A 106 -1.13 2.98 13.26
C LEU A 106 -1.21 1.45 13.18
N THR A 107 -0.16 0.76 13.65
CA THR A 107 -0.10 -0.69 13.76
C THR A 107 0.91 -1.08 14.84
N HIS A 108 0.65 -2.20 15.52
CA HIS A 108 1.58 -2.80 16.48
C HIS A 108 2.39 -3.96 15.88
N SER A 109 2.04 -4.43 14.67
CA SER A 109 2.72 -5.54 14.03
C SER A 109 4.14 -5.17 13.59
N ARG A 110 5.08 -6.09 13.85
CA ARG A 110 6.48 -5.96 13.40
C ARG A 110 6.69 -6.50 11.99
N THR A 111 5.88 -7.46 11.58
CA THR A 111 6.02 -8.15 10.31
C THR A 111 5.13 -7.50 9.26
N PRO A 112 5.69 -6.95 8.16
CA PRO A 112 4.89 -6.42 7.06
C PRO A 112 4.00 -7.51 6.46
N SER A 113 2.72 -7.22 6.28
CA SER A 113 1.73 -8.12 5.68
C SER A 113 0.59 -7.32 5.08
N PHE A 114 -0.30 -7.98 4.33
CA PHE A 114 -1.50 -7.31 3.80
C PHE A 114 -2.37 -6.72 4.92
N ARG A 115 -2.53 -7.46 6.01
CA ARG A 115 -3.25 -7.02 7.21
C ARG A 115 -2.66 -5.71 7.77
N VAL A 116 -1.33 -5.60 7.83
CA VAL A 116 -0.68 -4.37 8.30
C VAL A 116 -0.96 -3.19 7.36
N ALA A 117 -1.00 -3.45 6.05
CA ALA A 117 -1.38 -2.43 5.07
C ALA A 117 -2.83 -1.98 5.28
N GLU A 118 -3.76 -2.90 5.55
CA GLU A 118 -5.16 -2.58 5.87
C GLU A 118 -5.31 -1.82 7.19
N GLU A 119 -4.59 -2.19 8.25
CA GLU A 119 -4.58 -1.48 9.54
C GLU A 119 -4.17 -0.01 9.37
N ILE A 120 -3.05 0.22 8.68
CA ILE A 120 -2.56 1.57 8.37
C ILE A 120 -3.57 2.32 7.49
N THR A 121 -4.12 1.67 6.47
CA THR A 121 -5.14 2.27 5.60
C THR A 121 -6.40 2.63 6.39
N GLY A 122 -6.81 1.79 7.34
CA GLY A 122 -7.96 2.04 8.22
C GLY A 122 -7.74 3.28 9.10
N ALA A 123 -6.54 3.43 9.66
CA ALA A 123 -6.18 4.62 10.44
C ALA A 123 -6.19 5.89 9.56
N PHE A 124 -5.69 5.81 8.33
CA PHE A 124 -5.76 6.94 7.40
C PHE A 124 -7.19 7.25 6.93
N ARG A 125 -8.03 6.22 6.77
CA ARG A 125 -9.45 6.38 6.40
C ARG A 125 -10.23 7.13 7.48
N ALA A 126 -9.89 6.98 8.75
CA ALA A 126 -10.48 7.77 9.83
C ALA A 126 -10.17 9.28 9.73
N VAL A 127 -9.11 9.66 9.00
CA VAL A 127 -8.70 11.06 8.80
C VAL A 127 -9.16 11.60 7.44
N CYS A 128 -9.03 10.81 6.38
CA CYS A 128 -9.45 11.17 5.03
C CYS A 128 -10.15 9.98 4.37
N PRO A 129 -11.48 9.86 4.52
CA PRO A 129 -12.22 8.69 4.04
C PRO A 129 -12.22 8.58 2.52
N GLU A 130 -12.20 9.72 1.80
CA GLU A 130 -12.25 9.73 0.33
C GLU A 130 -10.91 9.37 -0.33
N ASP A 131 -9.80 9.58 0.34
CA ASP A 131 -8.46 9.26 -0.17
C ASP A 131 -7.53 8.88 1.00
N PRO A 132 -7.69 7.67 1.56
CA PRO A 132 -6.89 7.21 2.69
C PRO A 132 -5.44 6.95 2.29
N VAL A 133 -5.14 6.75 1.00
CA VAL A 133 -3.78 6.41 0.58
C VAL A 133 -2.90 7.63 0.34
N LYS A 134 -3.44 8.84 0.17
CA LYS A 134 -2.66 10.07 -0.12
C LYS A 134 -1.48 10.36 0.80
N PHE A 135 -1.53 9.87 2.04
CA PHE A 135 -0.52 10.16 3.05
C PHE A 135 0.79 9.37 2.83
N ASP A 136 0.72 8.22 2.14
CA ASP A 136 1.84 7.29 2.02
C ASP A 136 3.07 7.97 1.38
N PHE A 137 2.87 8.75 0.32
CA PHE A 137 3.91 9.45 -0.42
C PHE A 137 4.67 10.44 0.45
N ALA A 138 3.95 11.27 1.20
CA ALA A 138 4.56 12.28 2.06
C ALA A 138 5.26 11.64 3.27
N LEU A 139 4.62 10.65 3.91
CA LEU A 139 5.15 10.02 5.12
C LEU A 139 6.40 9.18 4.83
N THR A 140 6.41 8.44 3.72
CA THR A 140 7.58 7.60 3.35
C THR A 140 8.80 8.45 3.03
N ARG A 141 8.63 9.63 2.40
CA ARG A 141 9.72 10.57 2.07
C ARG A 141 10.53 11.01 3.30
N ILE A 142 9.89 11.24 4.44
CA ILE A 142 10.60 11.59 5.69
C ILE A 142 11.65 10.51 6.03
N GLY A 143 11.28 9.24 5.88
CA GLY A 143 12.19 8.13 6.13
C GLY A 143 13.21 7.90 5.01
N ILE A 144 12.85 8.17 3.76
CA ILE A 144 13.72 7.99 2.58
C ILE A 144 14.83 9.05 2.57
N LEU A 145 14.48 10.31 2.87
CA LEU A 145 15.42 11.43 2.94
C LEU A 145 16.26 11.44 4.21
N GLY A 146 16.19 10.40 5.04
CA GLY A 146 16.95 10.31 6.29
C GLY A 146 16.54 11.31 7.36
N LYS A 147 15.41 12.02 7.21
CA LYS A 147 14.92 12.98 8.23
C LYS A 147 14.42 12.29 9.51
N CYS A 148 14.02 11.03 9.41
CA CYS A 148 13.71 10.20 10.58
C CYS A 148 14.51 8.88 10.58
N THR A 149 15.56 8.83 11.40
CA THR A 149 16.53 7.70 11.46
C THR A 149 16.37 6.79 12.68
N LEU A 150 15.63 7.23 13.71
CA LEU A 150 15.21 6.46 14.89
C LEU A 150 16.31 5.77 15.72
N ARG A 151 17.60 5.91 15.40
CA ARG A 151 18.70 5.33 16.16
C ARG A 151 19.36 6.27 17.16
N ARG A 152 19.35 7.60 16.98
CA ARG A 152 20.11 8.51 17.86
C ARG A 152 19.49 9.89 18.12
N SER A 153 18.81 10.49 17.16
CA SER A 153 18.16 11.80 17.30
C SER A 153 17.48 12.12 15.97
N GLY A 154 16.16 12.14 15.92
CA GLY A 154 15.48 12.76 14.78
C GLY A 154 15.51 14.27 14.94
N GLU A 155 15.40 15.02 13.83
CA GLU A 155 15.02 16.45 13.85
C GLU A 155 13.52 16.55 14.22
N CYS A 156 13.12 15.98 15.36
CA CYS A 156 11.72 15.85 15.76
C CYS A 156 11.07 17.22 15.97
N ASP A 157 11.85 18.25 16.35
CA ASP A 157 11.37 19.61 16.54
C ASP A 157 10.93 20.26 15.22
N PHE A 158 11.51 19.84 14.10
CA PHE A 158 11.20 20.33 12.75
C PHE A 158 10.40 19.30 11.93
N CYS A 159 10.03 18.16 12.51
CA CYS A 159 9.32 17.11 11.81
C CYS A 159 7.84 17.50 11.65
N ALA A 160 7.37 17.61 10.41
CA ALA A 160 6.00 18.00 10.07
C ALA A 160 4.92 17.11 10.71
N VAL A 161 5.27 15.86 11.07
CA VAL A 161 4.35 14.89 11.70
C VAL A 161 4.67 14.61 13.17
N ALA A 162 5.50 15.44 13.82
CA ALA A 162 5.90 15.26 15.20
C ALA A 162 4.72 15.19 16.17
N ARG A 163 3.68 16.01 15.93
CA ARG A 163 2.47 16.05 16.77
C ARG A 163 1.69 14.73 16.76
N ALA A 164 1.73 13.99 15.65
CA ALA A 164 1.08 12.71 15.47
C ALA A 164 2.00 11.50 15.74
N CYS A 165 3.26 11.73 16.11
CA CYS A 165 4.25 10.66 16.31
C CYS A 165 4.25 10.16 17.76
N ALA A 166 3.87 8.90 17.98
CA ALA A 166 3.91 8.25 19.29
C ALA A 166 5.33 8.08 19.85
N ARG A 167 6.37 8.26 19.02
CA ARG A 167 7.78 8.17 19.42
C ARG A 167 8.43 9.53 19.76
N ARG A 168 7.71 10.65 19.64
CA ARG A 168 8.26 12.00 19.86
C ARG A 168 8.90 12.18 21.24
N LYS A 169 8.31 11.58 22.29
CA LYS A 169 8.74 11.78 23.69
C LYS A 169 9.88 10.85 24.13
N ILE A 170 10.44 10.02 23.26
CA ILE A 170 11.54 9.12 23.64
C ILE A 170 12.83 9.94 23.76
N PRO A 171 13.42 10.06 24.96
CA PRO A 171 14.66 10.83 25.15
C PRO A 171 15.79 10.27 24.30
N ARG A 172 16.75 11.13 23.92
CA ARG A 172 18.01 10.69 23.31
C ARG A 172 18.67 9.68 24.25
N ARG A 173 18.94 8.46 23.78
CA ARG A 173 19.89 7.57 24.45
C ARG A 173 21.28 8.16 24.18
N ILE A 174 21.86 8.77 25.22
CA ILE A 174 23.26 9.21 25.27
C ILE A 174 24.16 7.97 25.15
#